data_AF-A0A534XJ35-F1
#
_entry.id   AF-A0A534XJ35-F1
#
_cell.length_a   1.000
_cell.length_b   1.000
_cell.length_c   1.000
_cell.angle_alpha   90.00
_cell.angle_beta   90.00
_cell.angle_gamma   90.00
#
_symmetry.space_group_name_H-M   'P 1'
#
loop_
_entity.id
_entity.type
_entity.pdbx_description
1 polymer ?
#
loop_
_entity_poly.entity_id
_entity_poly.type
_entity_poly.pdbx_seq_one_letter_code
_entity_poly.pdbx_strand_id
1 'polypeptide(L)'
;MRFFAAAVVVALVASGAWAAPLQRFFIMGDGTLAIVNAHTKERAEVRYRRADGTYDQAALARIRRAFRSSGDEGEGRASLRLIEVLSWAQKTARARPLTLMSGYRRPEYNEGLRAQGVRAAGGSLHTEGLAADVAFPRAMLRPLWMKVRALDCCGAGYYAKDGFLHIDVGRPRFWEPSTSRVEENLSAGNARLFGRTEFDRYARGEEIVVALHAMTVGPVRVAREGRLVPERGEAVAVVVDGELPERDGCLEVPGSGANMRLRGVSKADRGKIVLTTCGPVPERTPGTVETNVVEIR
;
A
#
# COMPACT_ATOMS: atom_id res chain seq x y z
N MET A 1 15.58 2.09 -77.03
CA MET A 1 14.58 1.66 -76.03
C MET A 1 15.16 1.89 -74.64
N ARG A 2 14.56 2.78 -73.84
CA ARG A 2 14.98 3.06 -72.46
C ARG A 2 14.30 2.07 -71.51
N PHE A 3 15.11 1.42 -70.69
CA PHE A 3 14.73 0.46 -69.66
C PHE A 3 13.96 1.15 -68.52
N PHE A 4 12.94 0.47 -67.97
CA PHE A 4 12.45 0.72 -66.63
C PHE A 4 12.45 -0.61 -65.85
N ALA A 5 13.44 -0.76 -64.98
CA ALA A 5 13.42 -1.81 -63.96
C ALA A 5 12.57 -1.30 -62.78
N ALA A 6 11.45 -1.96 -62.50
CA ALA A 6 10.61 -1.65 -61.36
C ALA A 6 11.27 -2.22 -60.09
N ALA A 7 11.79 -1.34 -59.23
CA ALA A 7 12.26 -1.72 -57.90
C ALA A 7 11.05 -1.91 -56.98
N VAL A 8 10.79 -3.14 -56.55
CA VAL A 8 9.81 -3.45 -55.50
C VAL A 8 10.46 -3.14 -54.16
N VAL A 9 10.04 -2.05 -53.53
CA VAL A 9 10.41 -1.72 -52.14
C VAL A 9 9.50 -2.50 -51.21
N VAL A 10 10.02 -3.57 -50.61
CA VAL A 10 9.34 -4.26 -49.50
C VAL A 10 9.59 -3.45 -48.23
N ALA A 11 8.58 -2.69 -47.78
CA ALA A 11 8.63 -2.01 -46.50
C ALA A 11 8.51 -3.05 -45.37
N LEU A 12 9.63 -3.33 -44.70
CA LEU A 12 9.64 -4.05 -43.43
C LEU A 12 8.98 -3.15 -42.37
N VAL A 13 7.69 -3.40 -42.11
CA VAL A 13 7.02 -2.83 -40.93
C VAL A 13 7.63 -3.52 -39.72
N ALA A 14 8.59 -2.86 -39.07
CA ALA A 14 9.06 -3.27 -37.76
C ALA A 14 7.89 -3.13 -36.78
N SER A 15 7.18 -4.23 -36.55
CA SER A 15 6.23 -4.35 -35.45
C SER A 15 7.03 -4.34 -34.15
N GLY A 16 7.41 -3.14 -33.69
CA GLY A 16 7.89 -2.93 -32.34
C GLY A 16 6.78 -3.43 -31.41
N ALA A 17 6.98 -4.58 -30.79
CA ALA A 17 6.10 -5.04 -29.72
C ALA A 17 6.23 -4.01 -28.60
N TRP A 18 5.25 -3.12 -28.47
CA TRP A 18 5.13 -2.24 -27.32
C TRP A 18 4.96 -3.17 -26.12
N ALA A 19 6.03 -3.39 -25.36
CA ALA A 19 5.95 -4.16 -24.14
C ALA A 19 4.89 -3.49 -23.27
N ALA A 20 3.86 -4.26 -22.88
CA ALA A 20 2.83 -3.75 -22.00
C ALA A 20 3.50 -3.19 -20.73
N PRO A 21 3.10 -2.01 -20.26
CA PRO A 21 3.77 -1.38 -19.13
C PRO A 21 3.67 -2.27 -17.89
N LEU A 22 4.74 -2.28 -17.09
CA LEU A 22 4.78 -3.04 -15.84
C LEU A 22 3.68 -2.54 -14.90
N GLN A 23 2.66 -3.35 -14.71
CA GLN A 23 1.67 -3.13 -13.66
C GLN A 23 2.36 -3.21 -12.31
N ARG A 24 2.25 -2.18 -11.46
CA ARG A 24 3.01 -2.08 -10.20
C ARG A 24 2.40 -2.87 -9.04
N PHE A 25 1.10 -3.16 -9.07
CA PHE A 25 0.39 -3.83 -7.98
C PHE A 25 -0.35 -5.07 -8.46
N PHE A 26 -0.59 -6.04 -7.58
CA PHE A 26 -1.43 -7.20 -7.90
C PHE A 26 -2.91 -6.79 -8.05
N ILE A 27 -3.35 -5.84 -7.21
CA ILE A 27 -4.73 -5.36 -7.17
C ILE A 27 -4.75 -3.92 -7.63
N MET A 28 -5.41 -3.68 -8.75
CA MET A 28 -5.43 -2.39 -9.42
C MET A 28 -6.79 -2.14 -10.07
N GLY A 29 -7.18 -0.86 -10.13
CA GLY A 29 -8.36 -0.43 -10.87
C GLY A 29 -8.05 -0.09 -12.33
N ASP A 30 -8.87 0.78 -12.92
CA ASP A 30 -8.71 1.26 -14.30
C ASP A 30 -7.85 2.54 -14.41
N GLY A 31 -7.14 2.88 -13.33
CA GLY A 31 -6.35 4.10 -13.22
C GLY A 31 -7.18 5.36 -12.99
N THR A 32 -8.48 5.22 -12.68
CA THR A 32 -9.37 6.33 -12.30
C THR A 32 -9.92 6.18 -10.90
N LEU A 33 -10.13 7.30 -10.21
CA LEU A 33 -10.76 7.34 -8.90
C LEU A 33 -11.64 8.59 -8.80
N ALA A 34 -12.87 8.40 -8.36
CA ALA A 34 -13.82 9.46 -8.05
C ALA A 34 -14.24 9.33 -6.59
N ILE A 35 -13.84 10.27 -5.75
CA ILE A 35 -14.16 10.28 -4.32
C ILE A 35 -14.78 11.62 -3.92
N VAL A 36 -15.64 11.56 -2.91
CA VAL A 36 -16.15 12.73 -2.18
C VAL A 36 -15.95 12.51 -0.69
N ASN A 37 -15.30 13.44 -0.02
CA ASN A 37 -15.15 13.42 1.43
C ASN A 37 -16.50 13.77 2.09
N ALA A 38 -17.00 12.89 2.95
CA ALA A 38 -18.30 13.06 3.59
C ALA A 38 -18.35 14.32 4.50
N HIS A 39 -17.21 14.73 5.05
CA HIS A 39 -17.09 15.81 6.02
C HIS A 39 -16.70 17.14 5.37
N THR A 40 -15.59 17.16 4.60
CA THR A 40 -15.08 18.40 3.99
C THR A 40 -15.78 18.74 2.67
N LYS A 41 -16.55 17.81 2.10
CA LYS A 41 -17.18 17.89 0.77
C LYS A 41 -16.19 18.03 -0.39
N GLU A 42 -14.88 17.93 -0.12
CA GLU A 42 -13.84 17.93 -1.15
C GLU A 42 -14.00 16.72 -2.07
N ARG A 43 -13.70 16.93 -3.35
CA ARG A 43 -13.90 15.93 -4.40
C ARG A 43 -12.63 15.77 -5.23
N ALA A 44 -12.35 14.53 -5.60
CA ALA A 44 -11.35 14.23 -6.61
C ALA A 44 -11.96 13.23 -7.59
N GLU A 45 -12.10 13.63 -8.85
CA GLU A 45 -12.45 12.76 -9.96
C GLU A 45 -11.38 12.89 -11.03
N VAL A 46 -10.49 11.90 -11.08
CA VAL A 46 -9.24 11.98 -11.85
C VAL A 46 -8.85 10.65 -12.45
N ARG A 47 -8.10 10.70 -13.55
CA ARG A 47 -7.23 9.62 -14.01
C ARG A 47 -5.85 9.83 -13.39
N TYR A 48 -5.48 8.99 -12.43
CA TYR A 48 -4.21 9.09 -11.72
C TYR A 48 -3.13 8.15 -12.29
N ARG A 49 -3.51 7.17 -13.12
CA ARG A 49 -2.57 6.31 -13.86
C ARG A 49 -2.84 6.38 -15.36
N ARG A 50 -1.78 6.62 -16.12
CA ARG A 50 -1.78 6.72 -17.59
C ARG A 50 -1.73 5.35 -18.24
N ALA A 51 -1.98 5.31 -19.55
CA ALA A 51 -1.97 4.07 -20.33
C ALA A 51 -0.60 3.40 -20.38
N ASP A 52 0.48 4.17 -20.25
CA ASP A 52 1.87 3.72 -20.17
C ASP A 52 2.29 3.25 -18.75
N GLY A 53 1.34 3.18 -17.81
CA GLY A 53 1.59 2.77 -16.43
C GLY A 53 2.19 3.86 -15.53
N THR A 54 2.54 5.03 -16.06
CA THR A 54 3.04 6.16 -15.25
C THR A 54 1.93 6.81 -14.44
N TYR A 55 2.30 7.40 -13.31
CA TYR A 55 1.36 8.07 -12.40
C TYR A 55 1.36 9.58 -12.60
N ASP A 56 0.18 10.18 -12.54
CA ASP A 56 0.00 11.62 -12.60
C ASP A 56 0.06 12.21 -11.19
N GLN A 57 1.15 12.90 -10.88
CA GLN A 57 1.39 13.43 -9.54
C GLN A 57 0.37 14.52 -9.15
N ALA A 58 -0.12 15.31 -10.10
CA ALA A 58 -1.14 16.31 -9.84
C ALA A 58 -2.50 15.66 -9.52
N ALA A 59 -2.85 14.59 -10.25
CA ALA A 59 -4.03 13.79 -9.95
C ALA A 59 -3.93 13.13 -8.56
N LEU A 60 -2.77 12.56 -8.22
CA LEU A 60 -2.52 11.98 -6.89
C LEU A 60 -2.62 13.03 -5.78
N ALA A 61 -2.08 14.23 -5.98
CA ALA A 61 -2.20 15.34 -5.03
C ALA A 61 -3.66 15.75 -4.81
N ARG A 62 -4.47 15.79 -5.88
CA ARG A 62 -5.93 16.04 -5.75
C ARG A 62 -6.63 14.97 -4.93
N ILE A 63 -6.28 13.70 -5.12
CA ILE A 63 -6.82 12.59 -4.30
C ILE A 63 -6.41 12.78 -2.84
N ARG A 64 -5.12 12.99 -2.56
CA ARG A 64 -4.60 13.17 -1.19
C ARG A 64 -5.26 14.34 -0.47
N ARG A 65 -5.51 15.44 -1.18
CA ARG A 65 -6.24 16.59 -0.63
C ARG A 65 -7.65 16.21 -0.18
N ALA A 66 -8.39 15.44 -0.99
CA ALA A 66 -9.72 14.95 -0.59
C ALA A 66 -9.67 13.93 0.56
N PHE A 67 -8.52 13.31 0.83
CA PHE A 67 -8.32 12.33 1.92
C PHE A 67 -8.09 12.93 3.29
N ARG A 68 -7.80 14.23 3.40
CA ARG A 68 -7.46 14.85 4.68
C ARG A 68 -8.64 14.95 5.64
N SER A 69 -8.33 15.02 6.93
CA SER A 69 -9.31 15.34 7.96
C SER A 69 -9.71 16.83 7.92
N SER A 70 -10.91 17.16 8.39
CA SER A 70 -11.33 18.56 8.55
C SER A 70 -10.35 19.36 9.41
N GLY A 71 -10.08 20.60 9.02
CA GLY A 71 -9.13 21.49 9.70
C GLY A 71 -7.66 21.12 9.51
N ASP A 72 -7.35 20.21 8.60
CA ASP A 72 -5.98 19.93 8.14
C ASP A 72 -5.65 20.82 6.93
N GLU A 73 -4.67 21.71 7.09
CA GLU A 73 -4.17 22.56 6.01
C GLU A 73 -3.16 21.81 5.11
N GLY A 74 -2.68 20.65 5.55
CA GLY A 74 -1.75 19.81 4.79
C GLY A 74 -2.38 19.15 3.56
N GLU A 75 -1.52 18.55 2.74
CA GLU A 75 -1.91 17.88 1.48
C GLU A 75 -2.68 16.56 1.68
N GLY A 76 -2.88 16.10 2.92
CA GLY A 76 -3.37 14.76 3.22
C GLY A 76 -2.38 13.66 2.80
N ARG A 77 -2.62 12.41 3.23
CA ARG A 77 -1.79 11.26 2.86
C ARG A 77 -2.64 10.11 2.36
N ALA A 78 -2.24 9.54 1.23
CA ALA A 78 -2.80 8.31 0.70
C ALA A 78 -1.70 7.62 -0.10
N SER A 79 -1.33 6.41 0.34
CA SER A 79 -0.35 5.62 -0.40
C SER A 79 -0.91 5.18 -1.75
N LEU A 80 -0.03 5.04 -2.73
CA LEU A 80 -0.45 4.70 -4.09
C LEU A 80 -1.16 3.34 -4.17
N ARG A 81 -0.68 2.35 -3.43
CA ARG A 81 -1.33 1.04 -3.29
C ARG A 81 -2.77 1.15 -2.79
N LEU A 82 -3.03 2.01 -1.79
CA LEU A 82 -4.39 2.23 -1.29
C LEU A 82 -5.28 2.83 -2.37
N ILE A 83 -4.78 3.80 -3.13
CA ILE A 83 -5.49 4.42 -4.24
C ILE A 83 -5.86 3.38 -5.32
N GLU A 84 -4.94 2.47 -5.64
CA GLU A 84 -5.17 1.37 -6.59
C GLU A 84 -6.22 0.37 -6.10
N VAL A 85 -6.16 -0.03 -4.83
CA VAL A 85 -7.16 -0.91 -4.21
C VAL A 85 -8.54 -0.25 -4.20
N LEU A 86 -8.62 1.06 -3.90
CA LEU A 86 -9.89 1.79 -3.91
C LEU A 86 -10.44 1.97 -5.32
N SER A 87 -9.57 2.19 -6.32
CA SER A 87 -9.96 2.22 -7.73
C SER A 87 -10.51 0.87 -8.19
N TRP A 88 -9.88 -0.24 -7.77
CA TRP A 88 -10.40 -1.59 -7.98
C TRP A 88 -11.76 -1.81 -7.30
N ALA A 89 -11.91 -1.37 -6.05
CA ALA A 89 -13.15 -1.50 -5.29
C ALA A 89 -14.29 -0.67 -5.92
N GLN A 90 -14.01 0.56 -6.35
CA GLN A 90 -14.93 1.44 -7.09
C GLN A 90 -15.51 0.73 -8.33
N LYS A 91 -14.62 0.18 -9.16
CA LYS A 91 -14.98 -0.55 -10.37
C LYS A 91 -15.79 -1.80 -10.06
N THR A 92 -15.33 -2.60 -9.09
CA THR A 92 -15.95 -3.87 -8.70
C THR A 92 -17.35 -3.66 -8.12
N ALA A 93 -17.55 -2.58 -7.36
CA ALA A 93 -18.83 -2.23 -6.77
C ALA A 93 -19.76 -1.45 -7.70
N ARG A 94 -19.25 -1.00 -8.86
CA ARG A 94 -19.93 -0.03 -9.75
C ARG A 94 -20.43 1.19 -8.98
N ALA A 95 -19.67 1.64 -7.99
CA ALA A 95 -20.03 2.74 -7.11
C ALA A 95 -19.13 3.93 -7.43
N ARG A 96 -19.67 4.97 -8.07
CA ARG A 96 -18.90 6.17 -8.46
C ARG A 96 -19.79 7.42 -8.27
N PRO A 97 -19.35 8.46 -7.54
CA PRO A 97 -18.13 8.50 -6.72
C PRO A 97 -18.25 7.62 -5.47
N LEU A 98 -17.11 7.23 -4.91
CA LEU A 98 -17.02 6.68 -3.56
C LEU A 98 -17.20 7.78 -2.52
N THR A 99 -18.01 7.53 -1.49
CA THR A 99 -18.11 8.43 -0.35
C THR A 99 -17.06 8.04 0.69
N LEU A 100 -16.04 8.88 0.83
CA LEU A 100 -14.98 8.71 1.81
C LEU A 100 -15.47 9.21 3.18
N MET A 101 -15.71 8.28 4.08
CA MET A 101 -16.11 8.57 5.46
C MET A 101 -14.89 8.99 6.28
N SER A 102 -13.75 8.33 6.08
CA SER A 102 -12.51 8.68 6.77
C SER A 102 -11.30 8.30 5.92
N GLY A 103 -10.42 9.26 5.65
CA GLY A 103 -9.15 9.03 4.96
C GLY A 103 -7.98 9.09 5.93
N TYR A 104 -7.03 9.98 5.64
CA TYR A 104 -5.93 10.27 6.55
C TYR A 104 -6.43 10.92 7.84
N ARG A 105 -5.90 10.47 8.98
CA ARG A 105 -6.16 11.07 10.29
C ARG A 105 -4.87 11.65 10.84
N ARG A 106 -4.87 12.92 11.24
CA ARG A 106 -3.76 13.46 12.02
C ARG A 106 -3.63 12.70 13.35
N PRO A 107 -2.41 12.47 13.87
CA PRO A 107 -2.20 11.74 15.12
C PRO A 107 -3.07 12.27 16.28
N GLU A 108 -3.14 13.59 16.45
CA GLU A 108 -3.87 14.26 17.52
C GLU A 108 -5.37 13.98 17.44
N TYR A 109 -5.92 13.96 16.22
CA TYR A 109 -7.32 13.59 16.00
C TYR A 109 -7.57 12.12 16.34
N ASN A 110 -6.66 11.21 15.99
CA ASN A 110 -6.78 9.80 16.33
C ASN A 110 -6.69 9.56 17.85
N GLU A 111 -5.83 10.30 18.55
CA GLU A 111 -5.76 10.30 20.02
C GLU A 111 -7.03 10.86 20.65
N GLY A 112 -7.58 11.96 20.12
CA GLY A 112 -8.86 12.50 20.57
C GLY A 112 -10.01 11.50 20.44
N LEU A 113 -10.08 10.76 19.33
CA LEU A 113 -11.06 9.67 19.17
C LEU A 113 -10.90 8.58 20.23
N ARG A 114 -9.66 8.19 20.55
CA ARG A 114 -9.37 7.21 21.60
C ARG A 114 -9.81 7.72 22.98
N ALA A 115 -9.52 8.99 23.28
CA ALA A 115 -9.93 9.63 24.53
C ALA A 115 -11.46 9.70 24.68
N GLN A 116 -12.19 9.80 23.55
CA GLN A 116 -13.66 9.78 23.50
C GLN A 116 -14.26 8.36 23.53
N GLY A 117 -13.45 7.31 23.71
CA GLY A 117 -13.92 5.92 23.75
C GLY A 117 -14.24 5.32 22.38
N VAL A 118 -13.91 5.98 21.27
CA VAL A 118 -14.03 5.39 19.93
C VAL A 118 -12.94 4.34 19.75
N ARG A 119 -13.31 3.18 19.19
CA ARG A 119 -12.41 2.05 18.94
C ARG A 119 -11.40 2.35 17.83
N ALA A 120 -10.38 3.15 18.16
CA ALA A 120 -9.24 3.48 17.31
C ALA A 120 -7.93 2.89 17.86
N ALA A 121 -7.14 2.25 17.00
CA ALA A 121 -5.85 1.66 17.38
C ALA A 121 -4.76 2.74 17.57
N GLY A 122 -3.77 2.47 18.42
CA GLY A 122 -2.59 3.35 18.59
C GLY A 122 -1.76 3.43 17.31
N GLY A 123 -1.43 2.27 16.72
CA GLY A 123 -0.84 2.16 15.38
C GLY A 123 -1.91 2.09 14.27
N SER A 124 -2.78 3.10 14.19
CA SER A 124 -3.85 3.13 13.18
C SER A 124 -3.29 3.41 11.78
N LEU A 125 -3.63 2.57 10.80
CA LEU A 125 -3.20 2.78 9.41
C LEU A 125 -3.77 4.05 8.76
N HIS A 126 -4.80 4.67 9.35
CA HIS A 126 -5.27 5.98 8.91
C HIS A 126 -4.25 7.09 9.17
N THR A 127 -3.46 7.02 10.25
CA THR A 127 -2.43 8.03 10.56
C THR A 127 -1.19 7.90 9.69
N GLU A 128 -1.11 6.82 8.91
CA GLU A 128 -0.03 6.57 7.96
C GLU A 128 -0.48 6.76 6.50
N GLY A 129 -1.75 7.14 6.26
CA GLY A 129 -2.31 7.23 4.90
C GLY A 129 -2.42 5.87 4.20
N LEU A 130 -2.57 4.81 5.00
CA LEU A 130 -2.61 3.42 4.57
C LEU A 130 -4.01 2.79 4.70
N ALA A 131 -5.01 3.54 5.16
CA ALA A 131 -6.38 3.09 5.30
C ALA A 131 -7.42 4.13 4.88
N ALA A 132 -8.60 3.64 4.51
CA ALA A 132 -9.77 4.43 4.20
C ALA A 132 -11.05 3.72 4.67
N ASP A 133 -11.96 4.48 5.24
CA ASP A 133 -13.34 4.07 5.53
C ASP A 133 -14.23 4.61 4.41
N VAL A 134 -14.84 3.73 3.63
CA VAL A 134 -15.58 4.10 2.41
C VAL A 134 -16.97 3.50 2.41
N ALA A 135 -17.97 4.34 2.16
CA ALA A 135 -19.34 3.90 2.02
C ALA A 135 -19.60 3.35 0.60
N PHE A 136 -20.36 2.26 0.56
CA PHE A 136 -20.85 1.62 -0.67
C PHE A 136 -22.36 1.42 -0.55
N PRO A 137 -23.08 1.17 -1.66
CA PRO A 137 -24.47 0.71 -1.59
C PRO A 137 -24.58 -0.48 -0.62
N ARG A 138 -25.60 -0.48 0.25
CA ARG A 138 -25.74 -1.50 1.32
C ARG A 138 -25.69 -2.93 0.80
N ALA A 139 -26.31 -3.18 -0.36
CA ALA A 139 -26.30 -4.48 -1.03
C ALA A 139 -24.89 -4.94 -1.47
N MET A 140 -23.96 -4.01 -1.66
CA MET A 140 -22.58 -4.28 -2.10
C MET A 140 -21.59 -4.41 -0.96
N LEU A 141 -21.89 -3.93 0.26
CA LEU A 141 -20.94 -3.96 1.38
C LEU A 141 -20.44 -5.39 1.68
N ARG A 142 -21.36 -6.35 1.92
CA ARG A 142 -20.98 -7.73 2.25
C ARG A 142 -20.32 -8.47 1.07
N PRO A 143 -20.86 -8.42 -0.17
CA PRO A 143 -20.19 -9.04 -1.32
C PRO A 143 -18.80 -8.48 -1.59
N LEU A 144 -18.62 -7.15 -1.50
CA LEU A 144 -17.32 -6.54 -1.72
C LEU A 144 -16.32 -6.93 -0.62
N TRP A 145 -16.74 -6.92 0.65
CA TRP A 145 -15.90 -7.39 1.75
C TRP A 145 -15.43 -8.83 1.56
N MET A 146 -16.33 -9.74 1.13
CA MET A 146 -15.95 -11.12 0.80
C MET A 146 -14.98 -11.21 -0.37
N LYS A 147 -15.11 -10.34 -1.39
CA LYS A 147 -14.15 -10.27 -2.49
C LYS A 147 -12.77 -9.79 -2.01
N VAL A 148 -12.71 -8.74 -1.19
CA VAL A 148 -11.44 -8.27 -0.61
C VAL A 148 -10.81 -9.37 0.25
N ARG A 149 -11.63 -10.11 1.01
CA ARG A 149 -11.19 -11.29 1.76
C ARG A 149 -10.56 -12.37 0.89
N ALA A 150 -11.14 -12.65 -0.26
CA ALA A 150 -10.60 -13.65 -1.19
C ALA A 150 -9.28 -13.21 -1.87
N LEU A 151 -8.98 -11.91 -1.92
CA LEU A 151 -7.69 -11.43 -2.45
C LEU A 151 -6.52 -11.67 -1.50
N ASP A 152 -6.80 -11.79 -0.19
CA ASP A 152 -5.82 -12.01 0.88
C ASP A 152 -4.58 -11.10 0.79
N CYS A 153 -4.79 -9.84 0.39
CA CYS A 153 -3.70 -8.91 0.08
C CYS A 153 -3.65 -7.68 1.01
N CYS A 154 -4.66 -7.51 1.85
CA CYS A 154 -4.87 -6.31 2.66
C CYS A 154 -5.86 -6.52 3.82
N GLY A 155 -5.97 -5.54 4.71
CA GLY A 155 -6.98 -5.53 5.76
C GLY A 155 -8.34 -5.00 5.29
N ALA A 156 -9.43 -5.67 5.68
CA ALA A 156 -10.78 -5.13 5.51
C ALA A 156 -11.72 -5.37 6.70
N GLY A 157 -12.35 -4.29 7.16
CA GLY A 157 -13.35 -4.28 8.22
C GLY A 157 -14.76 -4.06 7.68
N TYR A 158 -15.73 -4.87 8.10
CA TYR A 158 -17.13 -4.78 7.66
C TYR A 158 -18.01 -4.05 8.69
N TYR A 159 -18.33 -2.78 8.42
CA TYR A 159 -19.14 -1.93 9.31
C TYR A 159 -20.55 -1.75 8.75
N ALA A 160 -21.35 -2.82 8.79
CA ALA A 160 -22.68 -2.88 8.18
C ALA A 160 -23.66 -1.82 8.71
N LYS A 161 -23.64 -1.60 10.03
CA LYS A 161 -24.53 -0.65 10.71
C LYS A 161 -24.21 0.78 10.31
N ASP A 162 -22.91 1.10 10.24
CA ASP A 162 -22.39 2.42 9.89
C ASP A 162 -22.36 2.67 8.37
N GLY A 163 -22.59 1.63 7.56
CA GLY A 163 -22.74 1.73 6.11
C GLY A 163 -21.44 1.83 5.32
N PHE A 164 -20.31 1.41 5.89
CA PHE A 164 -19.00 1.51 5.23
C PHE A 164 -18.16 0.24 5.34
N LEU A 165 -17.15 0.13 4.48
CA LEU A 165 -16.04 -0.80 4.63
C LEU A 165 -14.78 -0.03 5.02
N HIS A 166 -14.08 -0.53 6.02
CA HIS A 166 -12.69 -0.16 6.23
C HIS A 166 -11.84 -0.97 5.26
N ILE A 167 -10.95 -0.31 4.53
CA ILE A 167 -9.99 -0.92 3.62
C ILE A 167 -8.63 -0.31 3.92
N ASP A 168 -7.64 -1.15 4.21
CA ASP A 168 -6.25 -0.73 4.39
C ASP A 168 -5.31 -1.45 3.44
N VAL A 169 -4.01 -1.18 3.54
CA VAL A 169 -2.97 -1.88 2.78
C VAL A 169 -1.86 -2.43 3.69
N GLY A 170 -2.25 -2.83 4.89
CA GLY A 170 -1.40 -3.59 5.82
C GLY A 170 -1.47 -5.09 5.59
N ARG A 171 -1.04 -5.88 6.59
CA ARG A 171 -1.13 -7.34 6.56
C ARG A 171 -2.58 -7.81 6.34
N PRO A 172 -2.80 -8.93 5.64
CA PRO A 172 -4.14 -9.49 5.46
C PRO A 172 -4.84 -9.74 6.80
N ARG A 173 -6.03 -9.15 6.96
CA ARG A 173 -6.84 -9.28 8.18
C ARG A 173 -8.29 -8.92 7.88
N PHE A 174 -9.23 -9.66 8.43
CA PHE A 174 -10.66 -9.45 8.14
C PHE A 174 -11.44 -9.48 9.45
N TRP A 175 -12.23 -8.44 9.69
CA TRP A 175 -12.96 -8.30 10.95
C TRP A 175 -14.31 -7.62 10.77
N GLU A 176 -15.14 -7.78 11.78
CA GLU A 176 -16.37 -7.05 12.01
C GLU A 176 -16.22 -6.30 13.36
N PRO A 177 -17.09 -5.34 13.70
CA PRO A 177 -17.00 -4.65 14.98
C PRO A 177 -16.89 -5.59 16.19
N SER A 178 -17.59 -6.73 16.18
CA SER A 178 -17.55 -7.75 17.24
C SER A 178 -16.25 -8.57 17.27
N THR A 179 -15.49 -8.63 16.17
CA THR A 179 -14.24 -9.42 16.06
C THR A 179 -13.00 -8.56 15.89
N SER A 180 -13.13 -7.24 16.03
CA SER A 180 -12.04 -6.27 15.80
C SER A 180 -10.91 -6.38 16.82
N ARG A 181 -11.20 -6.90 18.03
CA ARG A 181 -10.23 -7.08 19.13
C ARG A 181 -9.41 -5.82 19.43
N VAL A 182 -9.99 -4.63 19.23
CA VAL A 182 -9.31 -3.36 19.52
C VAL A 182 -9.02 -3.24 21.02
N GLU A 183 -9.91 -3.78 21.86
CA GLU A 183 -9.79 -3.78 23.33
C GLU A 183 -8.64 -4.66 23.84
N GLU A 184 -8.23 -5.69 23.08
CA GLU A 184 -7.04 -6.51 23.39
C GLU A 184 -5.72 -5.73 23.20
N ASN A 185 -5.80 -4.48 22.76
CA ASN A 185 -4.66 -3.56 22.55
C ASN A 185 -3.52 -4.21 21.74
N LEU A 186 -3.87 -5.07 20.78
CA LEU A 186 -2.89 -5.80 19.95
C LEU A 186 -1.99 -4.87 19.12
N SER A 187 -2.36 -3.60 18.96
CA SER A 187 -1.51 -2.59 18.33
C SER A 187 -0.43 -2.02 19.25
N ALA A 188 -0.49 -2.22 20.56
CA ALA A 188 0.52 -1.67 21.48
C ALA A 188 1.88 -2.36 21.31
N GLY A 189 2.95 -1.59 21.53
CA GLY A 189 4.30 -2.11 21.58
C GLY A 189 4.77 -2.83 20.34
N ASN A 190 4.41 -2.36 19.15
CA ASN A 190 4.89 -2.93 17.88
C ASN A 190 4.47 -4.39 17.59
N ALA A 191 3.53 -5.00 18.33
CA ALA A 191 3.09 -6.38 18.06
C ALA A 191 2.46 -6.58 16.67
N ARG A 192 2.03 -5.48 16.03
CA ARG A 192 1.49 -5.47 14.66
C ARG A 192 2.45 -4.87 13.64
N LEU A 193 3.71 -4.63 14.01
CA LEU A 193 4.73 -4.09 13.11
C LEU A 193 4.83 -4.99 11.86
N PHE A 194 4.85 -4.36 10.69
CA PHE A 194 5.00 -5.06 9.42
C PHE A 194 5.85 -4.24 8.47
N GLY A 195 6.47 -4.91 7.50
CA GLY A 195 7.19 -4.27 6.42
C GLY A 195 6.25 -4.04 5.25
N ARG A 196 6.53 -3.02 4.44
CA ARG A 196 5.83 -2.83 3.19
C ARG A 196 6.78 -2.30 2.14
N THR A 197 6.69 -2.85 0.94
CA THR A 197 7.39 -2.32 -0.21
C THR A 197 6.55 -1.25 -0.92
N GLU A 198 7.21 -0.39 -1.69
CA GLU A 198 6.55 0.66 -2.46
C GLU A 198 5.52 0.06 -3.45
N PHE A 199 5.92 -1.00 -4.17
CA PHE A 199 5.15 -1.72 -5.18
C PHE A 199 5.03 -3.22 -4.85
N ASP A 200 4.11 -3.94 -5.50
CA ASP A 200 4.14 -5.40 -5.51
C ASP A 200 5.07 -5.95 -6.60
N ARG A 201 5.21 -5.23 -7.71
CA ARG A 201 5.89 -5.71 -8.91
C ARG A 201 7.03 -4.79 -9.28
N TYR A 202 8.19 -5.39 -9.47
CA TYR A 202 9.45 -4.71 -9.77
C TYR A 202 10.06 -5.30 -11.04
N ALA A 203 10.72 -4.44 -11.84
CA ALA A 203 11.57 -4.92 -12.92
C ALA A 203 12.85 -5.54 -12.35
N ARG A 204 13.45 -6.47 -13.07
CA ARG A 204 14.75 -7.03 -12.69
C ARG A 204 15.80 -5.93 -12.49
N GLY A 205 16.45 -5.96 -11.33
CA GLY A 205 17.48 -4.98 -10.95
C GLY A 205 16.94 -3.63 -10.53
N GLU A 206 15.61 -3.43 -10.52
CA GLU A 206 15.00 -2.26 -9.93
C GLU A 206 15.20 -2.27 -8.40
N GLU A 207 15.48 -1.10 -7.84
CA GLU A 207 15.61 -0.92 -6.40
C GLU A 207 14.26 -1.16 -5.71
N ILE A 208 14.26 -1.97 -4.65
CA ILE A 208 13.09 -2.19 -3.82
C ILE A 208 13.23 -1.34 -2.55
N VAL A 209 12.34 -0.36 -2.41
CA VAL A 209 12.20 0.41 -1.18
C VAL A 209 11.22 -0.28 -0.25
N VAL A 210 11.60 -0.45 1.02
CA VAL A 210 10.80 -1.03 2.09
C VAL A 210 10.73 -0.07 3.28
N ALA A 211 9.56 0.03 3.90
CA ALA A 211 9.36 0.79 5.13
C ALA A 211 8.66 -0.07 6.20
N LEU A 212 8.91 0.24 7.47
CA LEU A 212 8.19 -0.37 8.58
C LEU A 212 6.93 0.45 8.91
N HIS A 213 5.83 -0.24 9.22
CA HIS A 213 4.52 0.35 9.47
C HIS A 213 3.87 -0.22 10.72
N ALA A 214 2.88 0.50 11.28
CA ALA A 214 2.28 0.23 12.58
C ALA A 214 3.30 0.22 13.74
N MET A 215 4.36 1.02 13.60
CA MET A 215 5.32 1.26 14.68
C MET A 215 4.74 2.26 15.68
N THR A 216 4.55 1.81 16.92
CA THR A 216 4.09 2.67 18.02
C THR A 216 5.24 3.13 18.91
N VAL A 217 6.35 2.37 18.94
CA VAL A 217 7.50 2.64 19.81
C VAL A 217 8.77 2.51 18.96
N GLY A 218 9.55 3.59 18.88
CA GLY A 218 10.81 3.63 18.14
C GLY A 218 12.00 4.00 19.03
N PRO A 219 13.23 3.93 18.49
CA PRO A 219 13.56 3.38 17.18
C PRO A 219 13.50 1.84 17.17
N VAL A 220 13.22 1.24 16.00
CA VAL A 220 13.37 -0.21 15.77
C VAL A 220 14.64 -0.44 14.98
N ARG A 221 15.50 -1.37 15.42
CA ARG A 221 16.72 -1.73 14.69
C ARG A 221 16.49 -2.88 13.73
N VAL A 222 17.01 -2.78 12.52
CA VAL A 222 16.89 -3.81 11.46
C VAL A 222 18.27 -4.25 11.02
N ALA A 223 18.49 -5.57 10.91
CA ALA A 223 19.75 -6.13 10.45
C ALA A 223 20.04 -5.74 9.00
N ARG A 224 21.32 -5.57 8.67
CA ARG A 224 21.79 -5.31 7.29
C ARG A 224 21.56 -6.49 6.34
N GLU A 225 21.28 -7.68 6.87
CA GLU A 225 20.94 -8.87 6.10
C GLU A 225 19.47 -9.23 6.28
N GLY A 226 18.76 -9.36 5.16
CA GLY A 226 17.40 -9.88 5.07
C GLY A 226 17.33 -11.06 4.11
N ARG A 227 16.13 -11.59 3.89
CA ARG A 227 15.90 -12.67 2.93
C ARG A 227 14.66 -12.42 2.08
N LEU A 228 14.75 -12.65 0.77
CA LEU A 228 13.60 -12.91 -0.07
C LEU A 228 13.24 -14.39 0.08
N VAL A 229 12.08 -14.67 0.68
CA VAL A 229 11.53 -16.02 0.81
C VAL A 229 10.53 -16.23 -0.33
N PRO A 230 10.91 -16.95 -1.40
CA PRO A 230 10.01 -17.18 -2.52
C PRO A 230 8.89 -18.15 -2.13
N GLU A 231 7.77 -18.10 -2.84
CA GLU A 231 6.67 -19.06 -2.70
C GLU A 231 7.11 -20.48 -3.10
N ARG A 232 8.15 -20.60 -3.93
CA ARG A 232 8.76 -21.86 -4.38
C ARG A 232 10.27 -21.68 -4.47
N GLY A 233 11.03 -22.66 -3.98
CA GLY A 233 12.50 -22.65 -4.01
C GLY A 233 13.12 -22.17 -2.71
N GLU A 234 14.40 -21.86 -2.76
CA GLU A 234 15.21 -21.49 -1.60
C GLU A 234 15.21 -19.97 -1.37
N ALA A 235 15.34 -19.57 -0.10
CA ALA A 235 15.44 -18.16 0.26
C ALA A 235 16.74 -17.54 -0.29
N VAL A 236 16.63 -16.31 -0.79
CA VAL A 236 17.77 -15.55 -1.34
C VAL A 236 18.12 -14.44 -0.35
N ALA A 237 19.40 -14.34 0.03
CA ALA A 237 19.87 -13.25 0.87
C ALA A 237 19.70 -11.90 0.16
N VAL A 238 19.25 -10.88 0.89
CA VAL A 238 19.16 -9.50 0.41
C VAL A 238 19.91 -8.60 1.38
N VAL A 239 20.53 -7.56 0.85
CA VAL A 239 21.19 -6.55 1.68
C VAL A 239 20.23 -5.41 1.92
N VAL A 240 20.01 -5.09 3.19
CA VAL A 240 19.22 -3.95 3.65
C VAL A 240 20.16 -2.78 3.83
N ASP A 241 19.89 -1.72 3.08
CA ASP A 241 20.67 -0.49 3.04
C ASP A 241 19.77 0.72 3.30
N GLY A 242 20.33 1.89 3.55
CA GLY A 242 19.52 3.09 3.75
C GLY A 242 20.33 4.25 4.29
N GLU A 243 19.81 5.46 4.10
CA GLU A 243 20.34 6.68 4.73
C GLU A 243 19.79 6.80 6.16
N LEU A 244 20.06 5.78 6.98
CA LEU A 244 19.63 5.68 8.37
C LEU A 244 20.85 5.49 9.28
N PRO A 245 20.82 5.98 10.54
CA PRO A 245 21.90 5.74 11.49
C PRO A 245 22.15 4.24 11.67
N GLU A 246 23.41 3.84 11.73
CA GLU A 246 23.81 2.47 12.02
C GLU A 246 24.35 2.35 13.44
N ARG A 247 23.89 1.34 14.17
CA ARG A 247 24.41 0.97 15.50
C ARG A 247 24.47 -0.54 15.61
N ASP A 248 25.60 -1.03 16.10
CA ASP A 248 25.83 -2.45 16.35
C ASP A 248 25.56 -3.34 15.10
N GLY A 249 25.88 -2.82 13.91
CA GLY A 249 25.65 -3.51 12.63
C GLY A 249 24.19 -3.54 12.15
N CYS A 250 23.33 -2.69 12.72
CA CYS A 250 21.91 -2.61 12.39
C CYS A 250 21.48 -1.16 12.10
N LEU A 251 20.54 -1.02 11.16
CA LEU A 251 19.94 0.27 10.82
C LEU A 251 18.89 0.66 11.87
N GLU A 252 19.00 1.84 12.46
CA GLU A 252 18.00 2.42 13.36
C GLU A 252 16.89 3.08 12.54
N VAL A 253 15.73 2.43 12.49
CA VAL A 253 14.51 2.96 11.89
C VAL A 253 13.83 3.86 12.92
N PRO A 254 13.83 5.20 12.73
CA PRO A 254 13.41 6.15 13.77
C PRO A 254 11.89 6.15 14.01
N GLY A 255 11.11 5.71 13.04
CA GLY A 255 9.66 5.73 13.10
C GLY A 255 9.01 5.07 11.89
N SER A 256 7.67 5.01 11.93
CA SER A 256 6.86 4.47 10.84
C SER A 256 7.09 5.21 9.52
N GLY A 257 7.24 4.49 8.42
CA GLY A 257 7.41 5.05 7.08
C GLY A 257 8.84 5.51 6.73
N ALA A 258 9.83 5.31 7.61
CA ALA A 258 11.23 5.52 7.24
C ALA A 258 11.70 4.46 6.24
N ASN A 259 12.33 4.92 5.15
CA ASN A 259 12.69 4.08 4.01
C ASN A 259 14.03 3.37 4.22
N MET A 260 14.03 2.09 3.88
CA MET A 260 15.21 1.26 3.64
C MET A 260 15.18 0.79 2.18
N ARG A 261 16.35 0.49 1.62
CA ARG A 261 16.55 0.02 0.24
C ARG A 261 17.07 -1.40 0.28
N LEU A 262 16.59 -2.24 -0.62
CA LEU A 262 17.06 -3.63 -0.74
C LEU A 262 17.93 -3.77 -1.98
N ARG A 263 19.10 -4.40 -1.80
CA ARG A 263 20.01 -4.79 -2.88
C ARG A 263 20.14 -6.31 -2.93
N GLY A 264 20.57 -6.83 -4.08
CA GLY A 264 20.80 -8.27 -4.29
C GLY A 264 19.59 -9.05 -4.83
N VAL A 265 18.44 -8.39 -4.99
CA VAL A 265 17.24 -8.96 -5.61
C VAL A 265 17.43 -8.99 -7.14
N SER A 266 18.00 -10.08 -7.64
CA SER A 266 18.47 -10.18 -9.04
C SER A 266 17.76 -11.27 -9.86
N LYS A 267 17.07 -12.19 -9.20
CA LYS A 267 16.34 -13.30 -9.84
C LYS A 267 14.86 -12.99 -9.92
N ALA A 268 14.22 -13.47 -10.99
CA ALA A 268 12.78 -13.38 -11.13
C ALA A 268 12.16 -14.37 -10.15
N ASP A 269 11.47 -13.83 -9.15
CA ASP A 269 10.90 -14.58 -8.06
C ASP A 269 9.63 -13.89 -7.57
N ARG A 270 8.77 -14.66 -6.89
CA ARG A 270 7.59 -14.17 -6.19
C ARG A 270 7.66 -14.64 -4.75
N GLY A 271 7.62 -13.72 -3.80
CA GLY A 271 7.87 -14.04 -2.40
C GLY A 271 7.71 -12.87 -1.46
N LYS A 272 8.00 -13.07 -0.18
CA LYS A 272 8.03 -11.99 0.82
C LYS A 272 9.48 -11.67 1.17
N ILE A 273 9.74 -10.40 1.46
CA ILE A 273 10.99 -10.03 2.13
C ILE A 273 10.79 -10.20 3.64
N VAL A 274 11.74 -10.87 4.27
CA VAL A 274 11.84 -11.06 5.71
C VAL A 274 13.04 -10.27 6.22
N LEU A 275 12.78 -9.32 7.11
CA LEU A 275 13.78 -8.50 7.77
C LEU A 275 13.94 -8.98 9.21
N THR A 276 15.16 -9.05 9.71
CA THR A 276 15.44 -9.42 11.11
C THR A 276 15.54 -8.16 11.95
N THR A 277 14.87 -8.10 13.10
CA THR A 277 15.03 -6.98 14.04
C THR A 277 16.20 -7.24 14.98
N CYS A 278 16.96 -6.21 15.31
CA CYS A 278 18.09 -6.30 16.22
C CYS A 278 17.73 -5.80 17.63
N GLY A 279 18.59 -6.16 18.60
CA GLY A 279 18.53 -5.63 19.95
C GLY A 279 19.01 -4.16 20.04
N PRO A 280 18.52 -3.40 21.03
CA PRO A 280 17.43 -3.75 21.96
C PRO A 280 16.08 -3.81 21.23
N VAL A 281 15.22 -4.75 21.65
CA VAL A 281 13.90 -4.99 21.07
C VAL A 281 12.86 -4.14 21.82
N PRO A 282 12.32 -3.06 21.23
CA PRO A 282 11.35 -2.22 21.94
C PRO A 282 10.01 -2.94 22.08
N GLU A 283 9.53 -3.06 23.32
CA GLU A 283 8.25 -3.69 23.67
C GLU A 283 8.03 -5.07 23.00
N ARG A 284 6.92 -5.26 22.28
CA ARG A 284 6.53 -6.51 21.60
C ARG A 284 6.97 -6.53 20.13
N THR A 285 8.08 -5.87 19.80
CA THR A 285 8.65 -5.89 18.45
C THR A 285 8.98 -7.33 18.05
N PRO A 286 8.47 -7.84 16.92
CA PRO A 286 8.72 -9.21 16.50
C PRO A 286 10.17 -9.37 16.05
N GLY A 287 10.81 -10.49 16.36
CA GLY A 287 12.19 -10.80 15.95
C GLY A 287 12.41 -10.78 14.43
N THR A 288 11.33 -10.95 13.66
CA THR A 288 11.32 -10.82 12.21
C THR A 288 10.10 -10.05 11.75
N VAL A 289 10.26 -9.27 10.68
CA VAL A 289 9.21 -8.50 10.04
C VAL A 289 9.07 -8.92 8.58
N GLU A 290 7.85 -9.28 8.17
CA GLU A 290 7.54 -9.65 6.79
C GLU A 290 6.94 -8.48 6.01
N THR A 291 7.23 -8.43 4.70
CA THR A 291 6.59 -7.50 3.76
C THR A 291 5.31 -8.07 3.13
N ASN A 292 4.59 -7.24 2.37
CA ASN A 292 3.71 -7.75 1.31
C ASN A 292 4.50 -8.64 0.33
N VAL A 293 3.79 -9.49 -0.39
CA VAL A 293 4.39 -10.26 -1.48
C VAL A 293 4.91 -9.30 -2.55
N VAL A 294 6.10 -9.58 -3.05
CA VAL A 294 6.72 -8.93 -4.20
C VAL A 294 6.90 -9.94 -5.33
N GLU A 295 6.89 -9.47 -6.56
CA GLU A 295 7.19 -10.24 -7.77
C GLU A 295 8.21 -9.45 -8.62
N ILE A 296 9.32 -10.10 -8.96
CA ILE A 296 10.36 -9.53 -9.81
C ILE A 296 10.20 -10.11 -11.21
N ARG A 297 10.09 -9.24 -12.22
CA ARG A 297 9.89 -9.61 -13.63
C ARG A 297 11.06 -9.19 -14.51
#